data_AF-A0A955ZBR7-F1
#
_entry.id   AF-A0A955ZBR7-F1
#
_cell.length_a   1.000
_cell.length_b   1.000
_cell.length_c   1.000
_cell.angle_alpha   90.00
_cell.angle_beta   90.00
_cell.angle_gamma   90.00
#
_symmetry.space_group_name_H-M   'P 1'
#
loop_
_entity.id
_entity.type
_entity.pdbx_description
1 polymer ?
#
loop_
_entity_poly.entity_id
_entity_poly.type
_entity_poly.pdbx_seq_one_letter_code
_entity_poly.pdbx_strand_id
1 'polypeptide(L)'
;MTLRRNALGTALGLLVTLPSALAACSPDDGGPGGSKIVVGLQADQGVGIQRVEVEATVDGVKVDTQSFAVQTGVFPKEMPVTGAPGGQLEVRVRGFGADPATPIVTRVGRARIQADTKLMRLKLDARCVGGPPVFGGAPAPATATCADGLTCVAGGCASPDVVLEGYAPGWPDAEPDICRPANAGAPEVILGTGQTDWAPLADGQVVELEQGPQGGNHIWVSARMKNLKRSGSRTLITGGLASGGEPIPPSAFVFTYDRDEGAYCKIFGLRFQVDAGASDLRDAYKRFLGQELDVTVEVIDATGASAKSTKRLRIAERRLCADGTYTTCN
;
A
#
# COMPACT_ATOMS: atom_id res chain seq x y z
N MET A 1 -77.29 12.61 -18.14
CA MET A 1 -77.85 11.34 -17.63
C MET A 1 -77.33 11.12 -16.22
N THR A 2 -78.11 11.55 -15.21
CA THR A 2 -78.97 10.73 -14.30
C THR A 2 -78.14 10.08 -13.18
N LEU A 3 -78.03 10.68 -11.98
CA LEU A 3 -78.93 10.68 -10.79
C LEU A 3 -78.92 9.38 -9.96
N ARG A 4 -78.58 9.54 -8.66
CA ARG A 4 -79.12 8.86 -7.44
C ARG A 4 -78.81 7.34 -7.28
N ARG A 5 -78.72 6.72 -6.10
CA ARG A 5 -79.33 6.94 -4.76
C ARG A 5 -78.65 6.03 -3.71
N ASN A 6 -78.84 6.39 -2.43
CA ASN A 6 -78.48 5.71 -1.17
C ASN A 6 -79.09 4.31 -0.95
N ALA A 7 -78.47 3.48 -0.09
CA ALA A 7 -79.04 2.75 1.07
C ALA A 7 -77.96 1.82 1.70
N LEU A 8 -77.54 2.04 2.96
CA LEU A 8 -77.99 1.40 4.21
C LEU A 8 -77.80 -0.13 4.30
N GLY A 9 -77.03 -0.61 5.29
CA GLY A 9 -76.96 -2.04 5.62
C GLY A 9 -75.92 -2.43 6.68
N THR A 10 -76.30 -2.26 7.95
CA THR A 10 -76.14 -3.21 9.07
C THR A 10 -74.77 -3.76 9.52
N ALA A 11 -74.55 -3.56 10.83
CA ALA A 11 -73.55 -4.09 11.74
C ALA A 11 -73.16 -5.58 11.62
N LEU A 12 -71.88 -5.87 11.88
CA LEU A 12 -71.48 -6.98 12.76
C LEU A 12 -70.11 -6.69 13.37
N GLY A 13 -70.05 -6.71 14.71
CA GLY A 13 -68.83 -6.50 15.47
C GLY A 13 -67.87 -7.68 15.34
N LEU A 14 -66.59 -7.38 15.21
CA LEU A 14 -65.52 -8.30 15.56
C LEU A 14 -64.50 -7.56 16.41
N LEU A 15 -64.53 -7.88 17.70
CA LEU A 15 -63.55 -7.45 18.69
C LEU A 15 -62.24 -8.19 18.41
N VAL A 16 -61.35 -7.60 17.62
CA VAL A 16 -59.99 -8.11 17.44
C VAL A 16 -59.14 -7.54 18.58
N THR A 17 -58.83 -8.39 19.54
CA THR A 17 -57.80 -8.15 20.55
C THR A 17 -56.44 -8.01 19.86
N LEU A 18 -55.93 -6.78 19.74
CA LEU A 18 -54.53 -6.55 19.39
C LEU A 18 -53.65 -7.02 20.57
N PRO A 19 -52.73 -7.99 20.37
CA PRO A 19 -51.62 -8.14 21.29
C PRO A 19 -50.75 -6.88 21.17
N SER A 20 -50.67 -6.13 22.27
CA SER A 20 -49.66 -5.10 22.45
C SER A 20 -48.30 -5.80 22.47
N ALA A 21 -47.68 -5.94 21.29
CA ALA A 21 -46.27 -6.24 21.21
C ALA A 21 -45.55 -5.01 21.79
N LEU A 22 -45.19 -5.11 23.06
CA LEU A 22 -44.11 -4.32 23.64
C LEU A 22 -42.89 -4.59 22.76
N ALA A 23 -42.65 -3.71 21.79
CA ALA A 23 -41.36 -3.59 21.16
C ALA A 23 -40.39 -3.23 22.27
N ALA A 24 -39.71 -4.26 22.80
CA ALA A 24 -38.52 -4.07 23.59
C ALA A 24 -37.52 -3.39 22.68
N CYS A 25 -37.43 -2.06 22.79
CA CYS A 25 -36.26 -1.34 22.36
C CYS A 25 -35.09 -1.97 23.13
N SER A 26 -34.28 -2.76 22.44
CA SER A 26 -32.95 -3.11 22.92
C SER A 26 -32.27 -1.78 23.27
N PRO A 27 -31.82 -1.58 24.52
CA PRO A 27 -30.96 -0.45 24.80
C PRO A 27 -29.73 -0.65 23.91
N ASP A 28 -29.51 0.27 22.97
CA ASP A 28 -28.17 0.51 22.46
C ASP A 28 -27.33 0.82 23.70
N ASP A 29 -26.43 -0.10 24.06
CA ASP A 29 -25.42 0.05 25.11
C ASP A 29 -24.37 1.09 24.70
N GLY A 30 -24.82 2.28 24.28
CA GLY A 30 -24.05 3.51 24.15
C GLY A 30 -23.67 4.08 25.52
N GLY A 31 -23.22 3.21 26.44
CA GLY A 31 -22.44 3.66 27.59
C GLY A 31 -21.28 4.51 27.09
N PRO A 32 -20.83 5.52 27.87
CA PRO A 32 -19.85 6.51 27.42
C PRO A 32 -18.68 5.80 26.77
N GLY A 33 -18.57 5.98 25.45
CA GLY A 33 -17.77 5.15 24.56
C GLY A 33 -16.34 5.03 25.06
N GLY A 34 -16.02 3.89 25.67
CA GLY A 34 -14.67 3.59 26.11
C GLY A 34 -13.73 3.71 24.90
N SER A 35 -12.60 4.36 25.12
CA SER A 35 -11.57 4.46 24.11
C SER A 35 -11.15 3.08 23.63
N LYS A 36 -11.15 2.89 22.31
CA LYS A 36 -10.97 1.60 21.67
C LYS A 36 -9.66 1.58 20.89
N ILE A 37 -8.79 0.61 21.19
CA ILE A 37 -7.69 0.25 20.31
C ILE A 37 -8.05 -1.04 19.61
N VAL A 38 -8.00 -1.05 18.28
CA VAL A 38 -8.02 -2.28 17.50
C VAL A 38 -6.59 -2.77 17.35
N VAL A 39 -6.28 -3.92 17.91
CA VAL A 39 -5.00 -4.61 17.67
C VAL A 39 -5.11 -5.34 16.35
N GLY A 40 -4.44 -4.82 15.32
CA GLY A 40 -4.40 -5.41 13.99
C GLY A 40 -3.16 -6.26 13.80
N LEU A 41 -3.33 -7.54 13.49
CA LEU A 41 -2.24 -8.48 13.26
C LEU A 41 -2.08 -8.79 11.78
N GLN A 42 -0.85 -8.73 11.29
CA GLN A 42 -0.44 -9.19 9.97
C GLN A 42 0.75 -10.13 10.09
N ALA A 43 0.93 -11.00 9.10
CA ALA A 43 2.12 -11.82 8.99
C ALA A 43 2.63 -11.79 7.54
N ASP A 44 3.94 -11.91 7.37
CA ASP A 44 4.50 -12.15 6.05
C ASP A 44 4.00 -13.49 5.48
N GLN A 45 4.06 -13.63 4.16
CA GLN A 45 3.85 -14.94 3.56
C GLN A 45 4.99 -15.88 3.93
N GLY A 46 4.67 -17.16 4.15
CA GLY A 46 5.68 -18.21 4.39
C GLY A 46 6.20 -18.32 5.82
N VAL A 47 5.69 -17.54 6.79
CA VAL A 47 6.09 -17.58 8.21
C VAL A 47 5.70 -18.92 8.89
N GLY A 48 4.85 -19.73 8.25
CA GLY A 48 4.49 -21.08 8.73
C GLY A 48 3.64 -21.09 10.02
N ILE A 49 3.04 -19.95 10.38
CA ILE A 49 2.19 -19.82 11.56
C ILE A 49 0.88 -20.60 11.35
N GLN A 50 0.57 -21.50 12.27
CA GLN A 50 -0.67 -22.26 12.31
C GLN A 50 -1.62 -21.77 13.41
N ARG A 51 -1.08 -21.06 14.42
CA ARG A 51 -1.85 -20.52 15.53
C ARG A 51 -1.21 -19.25 16.07
N VAL A 52 -2.02 -18.28 16.46
CA VAL A 52 -1.57 -17.06 17.12
C VAL A 52 -2.28 -16.91 18.45
N GLU A 53 -1.53 -16.64 19.51
CA GLU A 53 -2.07 -16.18 20.78
C GLU A 53 -1.76 -14.70 20.95
N VAL A 54 -2.74 -13.95 21.42
CA VAL A 54 -2.66 -12.50 21.66
C VAL A 54 -3.09 -12.27 23.10
N GLU A 55 -2.22 -11.63 23.87
CA GLU A 55 -2.51 -11.21 25.24
C GLU A 55 -2.41 -9.69 25.32
N ALA A 56 -3.44 -9.04 25.83
CA ALA A 56 -3.45 -7.60 26.09
C ALA A 56 -3.50 -7.31 27.59
N THR A 57 -2.68 -6.35 28.01
CA THR A 57 -2.67 -5.80 29.37
C THR A 57 -2.80 -4.29 29.32
N VAL A 58 -3.56 -3.70 30.24
CA VAL A 58 -3.67 -2.26 30.45
C VAL A 58 -3.19 -1.95 31.85
N ASP A 59 -2.18 -1.08 31.96
CA ASP A 59 -1.53 -0.72 33.23
C ASP A 59 -1.08 -1.96 34.03
N GLY A 60 -0.58 -2.99 33.32
CA GLY A 60 -0.12 -4.26 33.90
C GLY A 60 -1.23 -5.25 34.26
N VAL A 61 -2.51 -4.87 34.13
CA VAL A 61 -3.64 -5.77 34.37
C VAL A 61 -4.06 -6.41 33.06
N LYS A 62 -4.17 -7.74 33.05
CA LYS A 62 -4.64 -8.50 31.89
C LYS A 62 -6.11 -8.18 31.58
N VAL A 63 -6.39 -7.70 30.38
CA VAL A 63 -7.73 -7.28 29.94
C VAL A 63 -8.34 -8.20 28.90
N ASP A 64 -7.54 -8.88 28.07
CA ASP A 64 -8.04 -9.83 27.07
C ASP A 64 -6.97 -10.88 26.72
N THR A 65 -7.43 -12.05 26.26
CA THR A 65 -6.59 -13.06 25.59
C THR A 65 -7.38 -13.78 24.54
N GLN A 66 -6.85 -13.77 23.31
CA GLN A 66 -7.46 -14.43 22.18
C GLN A 66 -6.49 -15.41 21.54
N SER A 67 -7.02 -16.52 21.04
CA SER A 67 -6.27 -17.50 20.27
C SER A 67 -6.94 -17.67 18.92
N PHE A 68 -6.18 -17.48 17.86
CA PHE A 68 -6.63 -17.62 16.48
C PHE A 68 -5.98 -18.84 15.86
N ALA A 69 -6.78 -19.79 15.40
CA ALA A 69 -6.29 -20.79 14.46
C ALA A 69 -6.05 -20.11 13.10
N VAL A 70 -4.86 -20.28 12.55
CA VAL A 70 -4.47 -19.78 11.22
C VAL A 70 -4.53 -20.98 10.28
N GLN A 71 -5.74 -21.30 9.79
CA GLN A 71 -5.81 -22.08 8.55
C GLN A 71 -5.14 -21.25 7.45
N THR A 72 -4.41 -21.90 6.54
CA THR A 72 -3.57 -21.30 5.50
C THR A 72 -4.18 -20.02 4.91
N GLY A 73 -3.51 -18.88 5.09
CA GLY A 73 -3.84 -17.62 4.42
C GLY A 73 -4.70 -16.61 5.20
N VAL A 74 -5.14 -16.89 6.42
CA VAL A 74 -6.08 -15.98 7.13
C VAL A 74 -5.37 -14.98 8.05
N PHE A 75 -4.52 -14.13 7.48
CA PHE A 75 -4.26 -12.80 8.01
C PHE A 75 -4.91 -11.79 7.07
N PRO A 76 -5.34 -10.62 7.55
CA PRO A 76 -5.18 -10.04 8.90
C PRO A 76 -6.10 -10.64 9.98
N LYS A 77 -5.79 -10.35 11.25
CA LYS A 77 -6.71 -10.56 12.41
C LYS A 77 -6.87 -9.26 13.19
N GLU A 78 -8.02 -9.09 13.84
CA GLU A 78 -8.30 -7.94 14.70
C GLU A 78 -8.72 -8.39 16.10
N MET A 79 -8.25 -7.67 17.12
CA MET A 79 -8.68 -7.83 18.51
C MET A 79 -8.98 -6.45 19.10
N PRO A 80 -10.25 -6.11 19.36
CA PRO A 80 -10.60 -4.85 20.00
C PRO A 80 -10.22 -4.88 21.48
N VAL A 81 -9.57 -3.83 21.97
CA VAL A 81 -9.24 -3.62 23.37
C VAL A 81 -9.83 -2.29 23.81
N THR A 82 -10.49 -2.27 24.97
CA THR A 82 -11.05 -1.06 25.56
C THR A 82 -10.29 -0.68 26.83
N GLY A 83 -10.17 0.61 27.11
CA GLY A 83 -9.58 1.11 28.35
C GLY A 83 -9.70 2.62 28.46
N ALA A 84 -9.24 3.18 29.58
CA ALA A 84 -9.27 4.63 29.81
C ALA A 84 -8.20 5.36 28.97
N PRO A 85 -8.49 6.54 28.40
CA PRO A 85 -7.48 7.39 27.79
C PRO A 85 -6.27 7.60 28.69
N GLY A 86 -5.07 7.48 28.14
CA GLY A 86 -3.80 7.61 28.85
C GLY A 86 -3.26 6.33 29.46
N GLY A 87 -4.09 5.29 29.64
CA GLY A 87 -3.66 3.97 30.13
C GLY A 87 -2.63 3.32 29.21
N GLN A 88 -1.66 2.62 29.78
CA GLN A 88 -0.59 1.95 29.04
C GLN A 88 -1.06 0.57 28.58
N LEU A 89 -1.30 0.43 27.27
CA LEU A 89 -1.58 -0.84 26.63
C LEU A 89 -0.27 -1.53 26.26
N GLU A 90 -0.09 -2.78 26.71
CA GLU A 90 0.91 -3.71 26.18
C GLU A 90 0.22 -4.93 25.59
N VAL A 91 0.60 -5.28 24.36
CA VAL A 91 0.10 -6.44 23.63
C VAL A 91 1.25 -7.37 23.33
N ARG A 92 1.11 -8.63 23.72
CA ARG A 92 2.05 -9.71 23.42
C ARG A 92 1.42 -10.69 22.44
N VAL A 93 2.07 -10.88 21.31
CA VAL A 93 1.65 -11.79 20.24
C VAL A 93 2.66 -12.94 20.15
N ARG A 94 2.15 -14.17 20.17
CA ARG A 94 2.94 -15.39 20.01
C ARG A 94 2.40 -16.18 18.83
N GLY A 95 3.21 -16.37 17.80
CA GLY A 95 2.90 -17.23 16.66
C GLY A 95 3.51 -18.61 16.85
N PHE A 96 2.72 -19.65 16.64
CA PHE A 96 3.10 -21.05 16.78
C PHE A 96 3.04 -21.75 15.42
N GLY A 97 4.04 -22.58 15.15
CA GLY A 97 4.09 -23.43 13.95
C GLY A 97 3.40 -24.77 14.19
N ALA A 98 3.98 -25.85 13.65
CA ALA A 98 3.50 -27.21 13.86
C ALA A 98 3.65 -27.69 15.31
N ASP A 99 4.70 -27.26 16.02
CA ASP A 99 4.79 -27.43 17.48
C ASP A 99 3.93 -26.36 18.18
N PRO A 100 2.85 -26.75 18.88
CA PRO A 100 1.99 -25.80 19.56
C PRO A 100 2.57 -25.28 20.88
N ALA A 101 3.64 -25.89 21.42
CA ALA A 101 4.21 -25.54 22.72
C ALA A 101 5.22 -24.38 22.63
N THR A 102 5.99 -24.33 21.54
CA THR A 102 7.06 -23.34 21.37
C THR A 102 6.67 -22.28 20.35
N PRO A 103 6.59 -20.99 20.71
CA PRO A 103 6.33 -19.94 19.74
C PRO A 103 7.52 -19.81 18.79
N ILE A 104 7.25 -19.85 17.49
CA ILE A 104 8.26 -19.63 16.44
C ILE A 104 8.49 -18.13 16.21
N VAL A 105 7.58 -17.25 16.64
CA VAL A 105 7.75 -15.81 16.59
C VAL A 105 7.05 -15.17 17.78
N THR A 106 7.69 -14.17 18.39
CA THR A 106 7.11 -13.36 19.47
C THR A 106 7.26 -11.89 19.13
N ARG A 107 6.17 -11.13 19.26
CA ARG A 107 6.11 -9.69 19.02
C ARG A 107 5.43 -9.00 20.19
N VAL A 108 6.00 -7.87 20.63
CA VAL A 108 5.38 -7.03 21.67
C VAL A 108 5.10 -5.65 21.07
N GLY A 109 3.94 -5.09 21.38
CA GLY A 109 3.55 -3.73 21.06
C GLY A 109 3.14 -2.98 22.31
N ARG A 110 3.56 -1.72 22.46
CA ARG A 110 3.21 -0.86 23.59
C ARG A 110 2.78 0.52 23.11
N ALA A 111 1.67 1.02 23.64
CA ALA A 111 1.20 2.37 23.36
C ALA A 111 0.34 2.90 24.51
N ARG A 112 0.03 4.20 24.49
CA ARG A 112 -1.01 4.77 25.35
C ARG A 112 -2.35 4.81 24.64
N ILE A 113 -3.41 4.45 25.36
CA ILE A 113 -4.79 4.54 24.86
C ILE A 113 -5.15 6.01 24.60
N GLN A 114 -5.74 6.27 23.44
CA GLN A 114 -6.16 7.61 23.01
C GLN A 114 -7.69 7.70 23.02
N ALA A 115 -8.25 8.90 23.06
CA ALA A 115 -9.69 9.11 23.21
C ALA A 115 -10.51 8.45 22.08
N ASP A 116 -9.99 8.49 20.85
CA ASP A 116 -10.60 7.99 19.63
C ASP A 116 -10.21 6.54 19.29
N THR A 117 -10.95 5.93 18.35
CA THR A 117 -10.63 4.57 17.91
C THR A 117 -9.32 4.56 17.12
N LYS A 118 -8.31 3.85 17.63
CA LYS A 118 -7.00 3.72 16.98
C LYS A 118 -6.67 2.30 16.60
N LEU A 119 -5.68 2.14 15.72
CA LEU A 119 -5.11 0.87 15.30
C LEU A 119 -3.69 0.72 15.90
N MET A 120 -3.48 -0.40 16.59
CA MET A 120 -2.16 -0.90 16.93
C MET A 120 -1.79 -2.01 15.93
N ARG A 121 -1.01 -1.66 14.90
CA ARG A 121 -0.56 -2.63 13.89
C ARG A 121 0.66 -3.41 14.40
N LEU A 122 0.56 -4.73 14.44
CA LEU A 122 1.67 -5.63 14.76
C LEU A 122 1.88 -6.62 13.62
N LYS A 123 3.10 -6.61 13.05
CA LYS A 123 3.51 -7.48 11.97
C LYS A 123 4.40 -8.60 12.50
N LEU A 124 4.08 -9.83 12.13
CA LEU A 124 4.87 -11.04 12.38
C LEU A 124 5.76 -11.28 11.15
N ASP A 125 7.00 -10.79 11.23
CA ASP A 125 7.97 -10.78 10.12
C ASP A 125 8.66 -12.14 9.99
N ALA A 126 8.83 -12.63 8.76
CA ALA A 126 9.50 -13.91 8.49
C ALA A 126 10.96 -13.92 9.02
N ARG A 127 11.62 -12.77 9.06
CA ARG A 127 12.99 -12.61 9.59
C ARG A 127 13.06 -12.71 11.10
N CYS A 128 11.92 -12.64 11.79
CA CYS A 128 11.81 -12.80 13.24
C CYS A 128 11.44 -14.23 13.64
N VAL A 129 11.34 -15.17 12.69
CA VAL A 129 11.01 -16.56 12.97
C VAL A 129 12.23 -17.31 13.48
N GLY A 130 12.04 -17.96 14.62
CA GLY A 130 12.95 -18.92 15.23
C GLY A 130 12.82 -20.30 14.65
N GLY A 131 13.93 -20.87 14.21
CA GLY A 131 14.00 -22.28 13.86
C GLY A 131 15.18 -22.61 12.95
N PRO A 132 15.47 -23.90 12.75
CA PRO A 132 16.43 -24.33 11.75
C PRO A 132 15.97 -23.85 10.36
N PRO A 133 16.90 -23.46 9.47
CA PRO A 133 16.57 -22.94 8.14
C PRO A 133 15.77 -23.98 7.36
N VAL A 134 14.57 -23.61 6.91
CA VAL A 134 13.66 -24.50 6.17
C VAL A 134 14.13 -24.75 4.72
N PHE A 135 15.08 -23.93 4.21
CA PHE A 135 15.49 -23.97 2.79
C PHE A 135 17.00 -23.90 2.55
N GLY A 136 17.81 -24.67 3.30
CA GLY A 136 19.24 -24.88 2.98
C GLY A 136 20.14 -23.63 2.96
N GLY A 137 19.62 -22.46 3.32
CA GLY A 137 20.38 -21.24 3.56
C GLY A 137 21.11 -21.29 4.90
N ALA A 138 22.09 -20.41 5.08
CA ALA A 138 22.70 -20.20 6.40
C ALA A 138 21.58 -20.03 7.45
N PRO A 139 21.69 -20.67 8.63
CA PRO A 139 20.69 -20.52 9.67
C PRO A 139 20.43 -19.04 9.88
N ALA A 140 19.17 -18.63 9.77
CA ALA A 140 18.76 -17.34 10.30
C ALA A 140 19.27 -17.30 11.74
N PRO A 141 19.90 -16.20 12.20
CA PRO A 141 20.37 -16.11 13.58
C PRO A 141 19.24 -16.58 14.47
N ALA A 142 19.46 -17.68 15.20
CA ALA A 142 18.49 -18.32 16.08
C ALA A 142 17.74 -17.20 16.78
N THR A 143 16.40 -17.14 16.62
CA THR A 143 15.49 -16.07 17.11
C THR A 143 16.31 -14.97 17.75
N ALA A 144 16.53 -13.81 17.12
CA ALA A 144 17.18 -12.71 17.83
C ALA A 144 16.43 -12.54 19.17
N THR A 145 16.97 -13.13 20.24
CA THR A 145 16.33 -13.18 21.54
C THR A 145 16.68 -11.83 22.05
N CYS A 146 15.79 -10.90 21.74
CA CYS A 146 16.01 -9.53 22.08
C CYS A 146 16.18 -9.46 23.59
N ALA A 147 17.15 -8.65 24.02
CA ALA A 147 17.36 -8.39 25.43
C ALA A 147 16.05 -7.94 26.07
N ASP A 148 15.94 -8.13 27.38
CA ASP A 148 14.73 -7.81 28.13
C ASP A 148 14.21 -6.40 27.80
N GLY A 149 12.90 -6.32 27.54
CA GLY A 149 12.24 -5.07 27.15
C GLY A 149 12.33 -4.71 25.67
N LEU A 150 13.05 -5.48 24.85
CA LEU A 150 13.08 -5.33 23.39
C LEU A 150 12.27 -6.44 22.70
N THR A 151 12.01 -6.25 21.41
CA THR A 151 11.23 -7.19 20.59
C THR A 151 11.71 -7.17 19.15
N CYS A 152 11.57 -8.29 18.43
CA CYS A 152 12.02 -8.38 17.06
C CYS A 152 11.10 -7.59 16.10
N VAL A 153 11.71 -6.73 15.29
CA VAL A 153 11.09 -5.93 14.22
C VAL A 153 12.01 -6.01 13.01
N ALA A 154 11.48 -6.44 11.86
CA ALA A 154 12.24 -6.50 10.62
C ALA A 154 13.57 -7.28 10.71
N GLY A 155 13.62 -8.31 11.56
CA GLY A 155 14.82 -9.13 11.80
C GLY A 155 15.84 -8.55 12.80
N GLY A 156 15.57 -7.39 13.41
CA GLY A 156 16.42 -6.77 14.43
C GLY A 156 15.67 -6.49 15.74
N CYS A 157 16.41 -6.28 16.82
CA CYS A 157 15.81 -5.93 18.11
C CYS A 157 15.54 -4.42 18.23
N ALA A 158 14.31 -4.07 18.58
CA ALA A 158 13.84 -2.70 18.71
C ALA A 158 12.92 -2.52 19.91
N SER A 159 12.59 -1.25 20.23
CA SER A 159 11.58 -0.92 21.25
C SER A 159 10.21 -1.54 20.89
N PRO A 160 9.43 -2.00 21.89
CA PRO A 160 8.05 -2.39 21.68
C PRO A 160 7.11 -1.20 21.47
N ASP A 161 7.56 0.04 21.69
CA ASP A 161 6.71 1.22 21.54
C ASP A 161 6.25 1.38 20.08
N VAL A 162 4.94 1.53 19.90
CA VAL A 162 4.30 1.69 18.59
C VAL A 162 3.52 2.99 18.52
N VAL A 163 3.61 3.64 17.37
CA VAL A 163 2.77 4.81 17.05
C VAL A 163 1.42 4.28 16.60
N LEU A 164 0.35 4.73 17.26
CA LEU A 164 -1.01 4.34 16.93
C LEU A 164 -1.47 5.02 15.63
N GLU A 165 -2.04 4.22 14.72
CA GLU A 165 -2.63 4.67 13.45
C GLU A 165 -4.11 4.99 13.64
N GLY A 166 -4.69 5.81 12.75
CA GLY A 166 -6.16 5.90 12.67
C GLY A 166 -6.73 4.56 12.22
N TYR A 167 -7.74 4.04 12.91
CA TYR A 167 -8.38 2.80 12.48
C TYR A 167 -9.30 3.05 11.28
N ALA A 168 -9.20 2.19 10.27
CA ALA A 168 -10.15 2.10 9.16
C ALA A 168 -10.37 0.62 8.79
N PRO A 169 -11.57 0.20 8.35
CA PRO A 169 -11.83 -1.21 8.02
C PRO A 169 -10.88 -1.83 6.98
N GLY A 170 -10.29 -1.02 6.08
CA GLY A 170 -9.30 -1.45 5.08
C GLY A 170 -7.84 -1.26 5.51
N TRP A 171 -7.55 -1.10 6.80
CA TRP A 171 -6.20 -0.91 7.32
C TRP A 171 -5.15 -1.95 6.87
N PRO A 172 -5.46 -3.25 6.66
CA PRO A 172 -4.46 -4.25 6.30
C PRO A 172 -3.77 -3.92 4.98
N ASP A 173 -4.53 -3.42 4.02
CA ASP A 173 -4.06 -3.05 2.68
C ASP A 173 -3.33 -1.69 2.70
N ALA A 174 -3.59 -0.88 3.72
CA ALA A 174 -3.00 0.44 3.91
C ALA A 174 -1.80 0.44 4.89
N GLU A 175 -0.98 -0.62 4.92
CA GLU A 175 0.24 -0.62 5.74
C GLU A 175 1.06 0.66 5.47
N PRO A 176 1.59 1.36 6.48
CA PRO A 176 2.47 2.49 6.21
C PRO A 176 3.75 2.04 5.46
N ASP A 177 4.23 2.91 4.59
CA ASP A 177 5.50 2.78 3.89
C ASP A 177 6.22 4.12 3.98
N ILE A 178 7.54 4.12 3.80
CA ILE A 178 8.35 5.34 3.84
C ILE A 178 7.88 6.37 2.80
N CYS A 179 7.31 5.90 1.70
CA CYS A 179 6.75 6.71 0.62
C CYS A 179 5.24 6.97 0.77
N ARG A 180 4.57 6.25 1.70
CA ARG A 180 3.13 6.34 1.97
C ARG A 180 2.86 6.16 3.47
N PRO A 181 2.98 7.22 4.28
CA PRO A 181 2.72 7.13 5.72
C PRO A 181 1.25 6.81 6.05
N ALA A 182 0.96 6.46 7.30
CA ALA A 182 -0.37 6.03 7.78
C ALA A 182 -1.52 7.02 7.48
N ASN A 183 -1.21 8.30 7.27
CA ASN A 183 -2.16 9.34 6.87
C ASN A 183 -1.61 10.09 5.64
N ALA A 184 -1.17 9.32 4.64
CA ALA A 184 -0.71 9.86 3.39
C ALA A 184 -1.77 10.79 2.78
N GLY A 185 -1.33 11.95 2.27
CA GLY A 185 -2.20 12.86 1.53
C GLY A 185 -2.59 12.28 0.17
N ALA A 186 -3.07 13.13 -0.74
CA ALA A 186 -3.32 12.71 -2.11
C ALA A 186 -2.04 12.13 -2.76
N PRO A 187 -2.14 11.03 -3.52
CA PRO A 187 -1.05 10.54 -4.36
C PRO A 187 -0.48 11.63 -5.26
N GLU A 188 0.84 11.68 -5.34
CA GLU A 188 1.55 12.64 -6.17
C GLU A 188 2.64 11.91 -6.97
N VAL A 189 2.76 12.25 -8.25
CA VAL A 189 3.82 11.80 -9.15
C VAL A 189 4.39 13.02 -9.84
N ILE A 190 5.71 13.06 -9.98
CA ILE A 190 6.46 14.11 -10.68
C ILE A 190 7.33 13.44 -11.73
N LEU A 191 7.09 13.78 -13.00
CA LEU A 191 7.94 13.36 -14.11
C LEU A 191 9.32 14.02 -14.00
N GLY A 192 10.37 13.21 -14.17
CA GLY A 192 11.75 13.65 -14.25
C GLY A 192 12.48 13.02 -15.43
N THR A 193 13.80 13.27 -15.49
CA THR A 193 14.74 12.60 -16.39
C THR A 193 15.94 12.05 -15.61
N GLY A 194 16.94 11.52 -16.31
CA GLY A 194 18.20 11.05 -15.73
C GLY A 194 18.37 9.53 -15.76
N GLN A 195 19.59 9.10 -16.13
CA GLN A 195 19.97 7.69 -16.26
C GLN A 195 20.36 7.07 -14.91
N THR A 196 21.15 7.79 -14.11
CA THR A 196 21.77 7.28 -12.87
C THR A 196 21.18 7.88 -11.61
N ASP A 197 20.39 8.94 -11.74
CA ASP A 197 19.61 9.53 -10.65
C ASP A 197 18.40 10.27 -11.24
N TRP A 198 17.46 10.64 -10.39
CA TRP A 198 16.36 11.51 -10.72
C TRP A 198 16.85 12.96 -10.86
N ALA A 199 16.46 13.60 -11.96
CA ALA A 199 16.57 15.03 -12.16
C ALA A 199 15.19 15.63 -12.51
N PRO A 200 14.88 16.85 -12.03
CA PRO A 200 13.64 17.52 -12.38
C PRO A 200 13.56 17.78 -13.89
N LEU A 201 12.34 17.71 -14.43
CA LEU A 201 12.08 17.90 -15.85
C LEU A 201 11.05 19.03 -16.03
N ALA A 202 11.45 20.11 -16.68
CA ALA A 202 10.58 21.25 -16.97
C ALA A 202 9.80 21.05 -18.28
N ASP A 203 8.65 21.70 -18.39
CA ASP A 203 7.93 21.76 -19.67
C ASP A 203 8.77 22.51 -20.72
N GLY A 204 8.76 22.02 -21.95
CA GLY A 204 9.57 22.49 -23.07
C GLY A 204 11.06 22.12 -22.99
N GLN A 205 11.51 21.45 -21.92
CA GLN A 205 12.92 21.06 -21.78
C GLN A 205 13.34 20.13 -22.92
N VAL A 206 14.53 20.37 -23.45
CA VAL A 206 15.14 19.52 -24.47
C VAL A 206 15.66 18.25 -23.81
N VAL A 207 15.26 17.09 -24.33
CA VAL A 207 15.76 15.77 -23.90
C VAL A 207 16.52 15.10 -25.04
N GLU A 208 17.59 14.39 -24.68
CA GLU A 208 18.39 13.62 -25.64
C GLU A 208 17.64 12.37 -26.07
N LEU A 209 17.72 12.08 -27.37
CA LEU A 209 17.26 10.82 -27.95
C LEU A 209 18.47 9.89 -28.10
N GLU A 210 18.50 8.78 -27.38
CA GLU A 210 19.62 7.84 -27.33
C GLU A 210 19.29 6.55 -28.09
N GLN A 211 20.23 6.08 -28.92
CA GLN A 211 20.13 4.76 -29.53
C GLN A 211 20.33 3.68 -28.45
N GLY A 212 19.34 2.79 -28.31
CA GLY A 212 19.43 1.70 -27.34
C GLY A 212 20.40 0.60 -27.79
N PRO A 213 21.08 -0.10 -26.86
CA PRO A 213 21.92 -1.27 -27.18
C PRO A 213 21.16 -2.41 -27.88
N GLN A 214 19.84 -2.49 -27.68
CA GLN A 214 18.96 -3.50 -28.30
C GLN A 214 18.28 -2.99 -29.58
N GLY A 215 18.78 -1.89 -30.15
CA GLY A 215 18.09 -1.14 -31.20
C GLY A 215 17.07 -0.16 -30.62
N GLY A 216 16.31 0.49 -31.51
CA GLY A 216 15.35 1.51 -31.14
C GLY A 216 15.98 2.79 -30.56
N ASN A 217 15.14 3.77 -30.28
CA ASN A 217 15.57 5.09 -29.84
C ASN A 217 14.76 5.53 -28.62
N HIS A 218 15.46 5.99 -27.60
CA HIS A 218 14.91 6.14 -26.25
C HIS A 218 15.11 7.55 -25.72
N ILE A 219 14.21 7.97 -24.85
CA ILE A 219 14.47 9.05 -23.90
C ILE A 219 14.57 8.48 -22.49
N TRP A 220 15.36 9.14 -21.65
CA TRP A 220 15.43 8.82 -20.23
C TRP A 220 14.26 9.45 -19.48
N VAL A 221 13.47 8.60 -18.84
CA VAL A 221 12.38 8.98 -17.97
C VAL A 221 12.71 8.55 -16.54
N SER A 222 12.40 9.43 -15.60
CA SER A 222 12.43 9.12 -14.18
C SER A 222 11.13 9.61 -13.54
N ALA A 223 10.84 9.13 -12.34
CA ALA A 223 9.67 9.57 -11.60
C ALA A 223 9.99 9.71 -10.13
N ARG A 224 9.50 10.79 -9.53
CA ARG A 224 9.32 10.90 -8.08
C ARG A 224 7.87 10.65 -7.76
N MET A 225 7.61 10.01 -6.63
CA MET A 225 6.26 9.84 -6.13
C MET A 225 6.20 10.07 -4.64
N LYS A 226 5.01 10.41 -4.16
CA LYS A 226 4.69 10.61 -2.75
C LYS A 226 3.28 10.11 -2.49
N ASN A 227 3.05 9.65 -1.27
CA ASN A 227 1.76 9.08 -0.83
C ASN A 227 1.34 7.82 -1.62
N LEU A 228 2.32 7.09 -2.18
CA LEU A 228 2.13 5.82 -2.91
C LEU A 228 3.10 4.77 -2.36
N LYS A 229 2.69 3.50 -2.34
CA LYS A 229 3.57 2.40 -1.95
C LYS A 229 4.78 2.33 -2.89
N ARG A 230 5.93 1.97 -2.34
CA ARG A 230 7.18 1.82 -3.08
C ARG A 230 7.31 0.50 -3.78
N SER A 231 6.88 -0.58 -3.13
CA SER A 231 7.04 -1.95 -3.59
C SER A 231 5.75 -2.46 -4.22
N GLY A 232 5.89 -3.28 -5.25
CA GLY A 232 4.76 -3.78 -6.03
C GLY A 232 4.10 -2.73 -6.94
N SER A 233 4.73 -1.56 -7.10
CA SER A 233 4.18 -0.46 -7.89
C SER A 233 4.47 -0.65 -9.38
N ARG A 234 3.45 -0.38 -10.19
CA ARG A 234 3.53 -0.39 -11.64
C ARG A 234 3.66 1.04 -12.16
N THR A 235 4.71 1.30 -12.92
CA THR A 235 4.95 2.58 -13.61
C THR A 235 4.61 2.42 -15.08
N LEU A 236 3.61 3.16 -15.56
CA LEU A 236 3.18 3.19 -16.94
C LEU A 236 3.66 4.50 -17.58
N ILE A 237 4.38 4.39 -18.69
CA ILE A 237 4.83 5.53 -19.50
C ILE A 237 4.07 5.51 -20.81
N THR A 238 3.42 6.62 -21.13
CA THR A 238 2.76 6.84 -22.42
C THR A 238 3.31 8.12 -23.06
N GLY A 239 3.24 8.20 -24.38
CA GLY A 239 3.64 9.42 -25.06
C GLY A 239 3.11 9.53 -26.48
N GLY A 240 3.17 10.75 -27.02
CA GLY A 240 2.79 11.07 -28.39
C GLY A 240 3.27 12.45 -28.79
N LEU A 241 3.41 12.68 -30.10
CA LEU A 241 3.76 13.99 -30.63
C LEU A 241 2.67 15.01 -30.24
N ALA A 242 3.07 16.17 -29.74
CA ALA A 242 2.12 17.22 -29.34
C ALA A 242 1.33 17.78 -30.52
N SER A 243 1.87 17.69 -31.73
CA SER A 243 1.19 18.03 -32.99
C SER A 243 0.14 17.00 -33.43
N GLY A 244 0.00 15.89 -32.70
CA GLY A 244 -0.84 14.76 -33.06
C GLY A 244 -0.10 13.68 -33.86
N GLY A 245 -0.76 12.55 -34.08
CA GLY A 245 -0.19 11.39 -34.78
C GLY A 245 -0.50 10.07 -34.08
N GLU A 246 0.12 8.99 -34.54
CA GLU A 246 0.01 7.68 -33.90
C GLU A 246 0.69 7.71 -32.51
N PRO A 247 -0.02 7.30 -31.45
CA PRO A 247 0.56 7.27 -30.11
C PRO A 247 1.72 6.28 -30.05
N ILE A 248 2.71 6.58 -29.23
CA ILE A 248 3.80 5.64 -28.96
C ILE A 248 3.22 4.52 -28.09
N PRO A 249 3.45 3.24 -28.42
CA PRO A 249 3.03 2.13 -27.59
C PRO A 249 3.50 2.31 -26.13
N PRO A 250 2.62 2.05 -25.14
CA PRO A 250 2.95 2.28 -23.74
C PRO A 250 4.03 1.31 -23.25
N SER A 251 4.88 1.78 -22.33
CA SER A 251 5.83 0.95 -21.61
C SER A 251 5.40 0.80 -20.15
N ALA A 252 5.43 -0.42 -19.61
CA ALA A 252 5.05 -0.69 -18.22
C ALA A 252 6.17 -1.42 -17.48
N PHE A 253 6.48 -0.94 -16.28
CA PHE A 253 7.54 -1.47 -15.45
C PHE A 253 7.03 -1.75 -14.04
N VAL A 254 7.48 -2.83 -13.42
CA VAL A 254 7.21 -3.13 -12.00
C VAL A 254 8.54 -3.11 -11.28
N PHE A 255 8.76 -2.06 -10.50
CA PHE A 255 10.00 -1.83 -9.77
C PHE A 255 9.69 -1.31 -8.36
N THR A 256 10.66 -1.46 -7.47
CA THR A 256 10.60 -0.83 -6.14
C THR A 256 11.20 0.55 -6.22
N TYR A 257 10.49 1.58 -5.75
CA TYR A 257 11.03 2.93 -5.67
C TYR A 257 11.98 3.08 -4.48
N ASP A 258 13.07 3.81 -4.69
CA ASP A 258 14.06 4.13 -3.67
C ASP A 258 13.65 5.35 -2.85
N ARG A 259 14.07 5.41 -1.59
CA ARG A 259 13.83 6.58 -0.74
C ARG A 259 14.52 7.81 -1.33
N ASP A 260 13.85 8.96 -1.27
CA ASP A 260 14.39 10.25 -1.65
C ASP A 260 14.09 11.33 -0.59
N GLU A 261 14.57 12.54 -0.83
CA GLU A 261 14.35 13.70 0.04
C GLU A 261 12.88 14.16 0.07
N GLY A 262 12.48 14.92 1.09
CA GLY A 262 11.13 15.52 1.15
C GLY A 262 9.96 14.54 1.29
N ALA A 263 10.25 13.33 1.80
CA ALA A 263 9.31 12.19 1.86
C ALA A 263 8.86 11.67 0.49
N TYR A 264 9.64 11.95 -0.56
CA TYR A 264 9.47 11.32 -1.85
C TYR A 264 10.19 9.98 -1.91
N CYS A 265 9.80 9.20 -2.90
CA CYS A 265 10.57 8.08 -3.39
C CYS A 265 10.73 8.19 -4.90
N LYS A 266 11.85 7.71 -5.43
CA LYS A 266 12.22 7.88 -6.84
C LYS A 266 12.49 6.56 -7.53
N ILE A 267 12.31 6.59 -8.83
CA ILE A 267 12.88 5.66 -9.78
C ILE A 267 13.52 6.45 -10.91
N PHE A 268 14.62 5.95 -11.46
CA PHE A 268 15.37 6.60 -12.54
C PHE A 268 15.85 5.55 -13.54
N GLY A 269 16.41 6.00 -14.66
CA GLY A 269 16.94 5.10 -15.68
C GLY A 269 15.87 4.30 -16.43
N LEU A 270 14.62 4.79 -16.49
CA LEU A 270 13.61 4.15 -17.34
C LEU A 270 13.84 4.59 -18.79
N ARG A 271 14.02 3.63 -19.69
CA ARG A 271 14.12 3.90 -21.12
C ARG A 271 12.74 3.82 -21.75
N PHE A 272 12.23 4.97 -22.22
CA PHE A 272 11.00 5.00 -23.01
C PHE A 272 11.35 5.02 -24.50
N GLN A 273 11.06 3.92 -25.18
CA GLN A 273 11.35 3.78 -26.61
C GLN A 273 10.31 4.54 -27.43
N VAL A 274 10.73 5.62 -28.10
CA VAL A 274 9.80 6.49 -28.83
C VAL A 274 9.34 5.90 -30.16
N ASP A 275 10.16 5.04 -30.76
CA ASP A 275 9.89 4.37 -32.03
C ASP A 275 9.38 2.93 -31.87
N ALA A 276 8.90 2.58 -30.67
CA ALA A 276 8.30 1.28 -30.41
C ALA A 276 7.13 1.01 -31.38
N GLY A 277 7.02 -0.23 -31.86
CA GLY A 277 5.96 -0.67 -32.78
C GLY A 277 6.19 -0.29 -34.25
N ALA A 278 7.22 0.49 -34.58
CA ALA A 278 7.54 0.78 -35.97
C ALA A 278 8.08 -0.46 -36.71
N SER A 279 7.74 -0.57 -37.99
CA SER A 279 8.23 -1.63 -38.87
C SER A 279 9.72 -1.48 -39.24
N ASP A 280 10.26 -0.25 -39.19
CA ASP A 280 11.67 0.05 -39.42
C ASP A 280 12.23 1.00 -38.36
N LEU A 281 12.93 0.42 -37.38
CA LEU A 281 13.59 1.14 -36.29
C LEU A 281 14.80 1.99 -36.75
N ARG A 282 15.29 1.81 -37.98
CA ARG A 282 16.44 2.57 -38.49
C ARG A 282 16.09 4.01 -38.80
N ASP A 283 14.85 4.27 -39.21
CA ASP A 283 14.41 5.59 -39.67
C ASP A 283 13.20 6.13 -38.90
N ALA A 284 12.41 5.28 -38.25
CA ALA A 284 11.19 5.71 -37.55
C ALA A 284 11.43 6.81 -36.51
N TYR A 285 12.60 6.81 -35.85
CA TYR A 285 12.93 7.81 -34.85
C TYR A 285 13.04 9.24 -35.40
N LYS A 286 13.34 9.40 -36.70
CA LYS A 286 13.57 10.70 -37.33
C LYS A 286 12.35 11.61 -37.21
N ARG A 287 11.14 11.04 -37.15
CA ARG A 287 9.89 11.79 -36.97
C ARG A 287 9.80 12.52 -35.62
N PHE A 288 10.61 12.13 -34.64
CA PHE A 288 10.61 12.73 -33.31
C PHE A 288 11.67 13.83 -33.15
N LEU A 289 12.73 13.84 -33.97
CA LEU A 289 13.81 14.82 -33.84
C LEU A 289 13.29 16.26 -33.97
N GLY A 290 13.67 17.11 -33.01
CA GLY A 290 13.25 18.51 -32.94
C GLY A 290 11.78 18.73 -32.60
N GLN A 291 10.98 17.67 -32.48
CA GLN A 291 9.54 17.76 -32.21
C GLN A 291 9.23 17.88 -30.72
N GLU A 292 8.03 18.38 -30.43
CA GLU A 292 7.45 18.34 -29.10
C GLU A 292 6.73 17.01 -28.85
N LEU A 293 6.97 16.44 -27.67
CA LEU A 293 6.41 15.17 -27.21
C LEU A 293 5.68 15.39 -25.88
N ASP A 294 4.41 15.03 -25.82
CA ASP A 294 3.68 14.94 -24.55
C ASP A 294 3.96 13.55 -23.95
N VAL A 295 4.60 13.50 -22.78
CA VAL A 295 4.95 12.27 -22.05
C VAL A 295 4.18 12.25 -20.74
N THR A 296 3.49 11.15 -20.47
CA THR A 296 2.77 10.92 -19.22
C THR A 296 3.38 9.72 -18.49
N VAL A 297 3.68 9.90 -17.22
CA VAL A 297 3.95 8.80 -16.29
C VAL A 297 2.79 8.67 -15.33
N GLU A 298 2.26 7.46 -15.22
CA GLU A 298 1.31 7.05 -14.21
C GLU A 298 1.96 6.00 -13.31
N VAL A 299 1.80 6.15 -11.99
CA VAL A 299 2.21 5.14 -11.02
C VAL A 299 0.97 4.61 -10.33
N ILE A 300 0.82 3.29 -10.34
CA ILE A 300 -0.23 2.56 -9.64
C ILE A 300 0.45 1.68 -8.61
N ASP A 301 0.14 1.90 -7.34
CA ASP A 301 0.75 1.17 -6.24
C ASP A 301 0.07 -0.18 -5.97
N ALA A 302 0.66 -1.01 -5.11
CA ALA A 302 0.15 -2.36 -4.81
C ALA A 302 -1.27 -2.39 -4.21
N THR A 303 -1.80 -1.25 -3.76
CA THR A 303 -3.17 -1.12 -3.23
C THR A 303 -4.17 -0.62 -4.28
N GLY A 304 -3.68 -0.27 -5.47
CA GLY A 304 -4.47 0.36 -6.53
C GLY A 304 -4.56 1.88 -6.46
N ALA A 305 -3.93 2.53 -5.47
CA ALA A 305 -3.83 3.99 -5.45
C ALA A 305 -2.94 4.45 -6.60
N SER A 306 -3.31 5.55 -7.27
CA SER A 306 -2.55 6.04 -8.42
C SER A 306 -2.46 7.55 -8.50
N ALA A 307 -1.41 8.02 -9.17
CA ALA A 307 -1.25 9.39 -9.62
C ALA A 307 -0.52 9.42 -10.96
N LYS A 308 -0.66 10.53 -11.68
CA LYS A 308 0.00 10.74 -12.97
C LYS A 308 0.56 12.15 -13.11
N SER A 309 1.61 12.27 -13.90
CA SER A 309 2.21 13.52 -14.31
C SER A 309 2.43 13.52 -15.81
N THR A 310 2.02 14.59 -16.47
CA THR A 310 2.29 14.83 -17.89
C THR A 310 3.23 16.01 -18.03
N LYS A 311 4.23 15.90 -18.91
CA LYS A 311 5.05 17.03 -19.35
C LYS A 311 5.10 17.07 -20.86
N ARG A 312 5.19 18.29 -21.39
CA ARG A 312 5.56 18.53 -22.78
C ARG A 312 7.06 18.70 -22.86
N LEU A 313 7.74 17.92 -23.69
CA LEU A 313 9.20 17.92 -23.85
C LEU A 313 9.55 18.26 -25.29
N ARG A 314 10.76 18.76 -25.55
CA ARG A 314 11.30 18.84 -26.91
C ARG A 314 12.36 17.77 -27.09
N ILE A 315 12.28 16.98 -28.16
CA ILE A 315 13.33 16.04 -28.50
C ILE A 315 14.47 16.79 -29.18
N ALA A 316 15.72 16.47 -28.84
CA ALA A 316 16.88 17.05 -29.50
C ALA A 316 16.83 16.89 -31.02
N GLU A 317 17.46 17.81 -31.74
CA GLU A 317 17.55 17.81 -33.21
C GLU A 317 18.43 16.66 -33.75
N ARG A 318 19.22 16.05 -32.87
CA ARG A 318 20.15 14.95 -33.19
C ARG A 318 20.00 13.83 -32.19
N ARG A 319 20.23 12.62 -32.67
CA ARG A 319 20.34 11.43 -31.85
C ARG A 319 21.74 11.27 -31.27
N LEU A 320 21.82 10.81 -30.02
CA LEU A 320 23.02 10.31 -29.36
C LEU A 320 23.20 8.81 -29.67
N CYS A 321 24.36 8.44 -30.21
CA CYS A 321 24.74 7.07 -30.48
C CYS A 321 25.19 6.36 -29.19
N ALA A 322 25.20 5.02 -29.20
CA ALA A 322 25.60 4.22 -28.03
C ALA A 322 27.05 4.46 -27.57
N ASP A 323 27.91 5.00 -28.42
CA ASP A 323 29.29 5.40 -28.11
C ASP A 323 29.41 6.83 -27.53
N GLY A 324 28.28 7.51 -27.30
CA GLY A 324 28.23 8.88 -26.81
C GLY A 324 28.49 9.96 -27.87
N THR A 325 28.55 9.58 -29.16
CA THR A 325 28.73 10.53 -30.25
C THR A 325 27.41 10.93 -30.92
N TYR A 326 27.43 12.00 -31.71
CA TYR A 326 26.27 12.45 -32.48
C TYR A 326 26.40 12.14 -33.98
N THR A 327 27.35 11.28 -34.38
CA THR A 327 27.62 10.96 -35.77
C THR A 327 26.57 9.98 -36.34
N THR A 328 26.85 9.39 -37.50
CA THR A 328 26.04 8.29 -38.03
C THR A 328 26.19 7.08 -37.10
N CYS A 329 25.14 6.72 -36.38
CA CYS A 329 25.18 5.50 -35.57
C CYS A 329 25.01 4.28 -36.49
N ASN A 330 25.84 3.28 -36.26
CA ASN A 330 25.84 2.01 -37.00
C ASN A 330 24.63 1.13 -36.65
#